data_AF-A0A5K0XS07-F1
#
_entry.id   AF-A0A5K0XS07-F1
#
_cell.length_a   1.000
_cell.length_b   1.000
_cell.length_c   1.000
_cell.angle_alpha   90.00
_cell.angle_beta   90.00
_cell.angle_gamma   90.00
#
_symmetry.space_group_name_H-M   'P 1'
#
loop_
_entity.id
_entity.type
_entity.pdbx_description
1 polymer ?
#
loop_
_entity_poly.entity_id
_entity_poly.type
_entity_poly.pdbx_seq_one_letter_code
_entity_poly.pdbx_strand_id
1 'polypeptide(L)' 'AVLDITTTEVADHIVGGVMACDSSRFDAIIEKKIPLVLSIGALDMVNFGPKVTIPACFDKRKIHMHNDQ' A
#
# COMPACT_ATOMS: atom_id res chain seq x y z
N ALA A 1 -20.05 8.60 3.52
CA ALA A 1 -19.78 7.17 3.34
C ALA A 1 -18.49 7.02 2.54
N VAL A 2 -17.76 5.91 2.71
CA VAL A 2 -16.50 5.63 2.00
C VAL A 2 -16.60 4.25 1.34
N LEU A 3 -16.12 4.17 0.10
CA LEU A 3 -15.83 2.92 -0.59
C LEU A 3 -14.32 2.82 -0.75
N ASP A 4 -13.66 2.11 0.18
CA ASP A 4 -12.21 1.98 0.18
C ASP A 4 -11.82 0.71 -0.59
N ILE A 5 -11.78 0.84 -1.92
CA ILE A 5 -11.62 -0.29 -2.83
C ILE A 5 -10.15 -0.75 -2.90
N THR A 6 -9.21 0.17 -2.80
CA THR A 6 -7.78 -0.07 -2.99
C THR A 6 -7.04 0.24 -1.69
N THR A 7 -6.72 -0.80 -0.94
CA THR A 7 -6.04 -0.71 0.36
C THR A 7 -4.56 -1.05 0.28
N THR A 8 -3.97 -0.97 -0.91
CA THR A 8 -2.55 -1.25 -1.22
C THR A 8 -1.56 -0.55 -0.28
N GLU A 9 -1.92 0.64 0.21
CA GLU A 9 -1.13 1.43 1.16
C GLU A 9 -0.77 0.65 2.45
N VAL A 10 -1.60 -0.34 2.83
CA VAL A 10 -1.35 -1.23 3.98
C VAL A 10 -0.21 -2.21 3.68
N ALA A 11 -0.09 -2.72 2.44
CA ALA A 11 1.01 -3.59 2.05
C ALA A 11 2.34 -2.83 2.13
N ASP A 12 2.36 -1.60 1.62
CA ASP A 12 3.50 -0.70 1.74
C ASP A 12 3.84 -0.40 3.20
N HIS A 13 2.85 -0.14 4.06
CA HIS A 13 3.10 0.11 5.48
C HIS A 13 3.75 -1.08 6.19
N ILE A 14 3.28 -2.31 5.92
CA ILE A 14 3.79 -3.53 6.56
C ILE A 14 5.18 -3.91 6.04
N VAL A 15 5.43 -3.77 4.74
CA VAL A 15 6.66 -4.25 4.09
C VAL A 15 7.75 -3.18 4.02
N GLY A 16 7.39 -1.90 4.09
CA GLY A 16 8.30 -0.76 3.92
C GLY A 16 8.36 -0.23 2.48
N GLY A 17 7.21 -0.18 1.81
CA GLY A 17 7.05 0.46 0.51
C GLY A 17 6.98 1.99 0.58
N VAL A 18 7.05 2.64 -0.59
CA VAL A 18 7.16 4.10 -0.68
C VAL A 18 5.81 4.84 -0.65
N MET A 19 4.69 4.13 -0.83
CA MET A 19 3.32 4.66 -0.79
C MET A 19 2.55 4.13 0.44
N ALA A 20 3.26 3.99 1.56
CA ALA A 20 2.71 3.49 2.80
C ALA A 20 1.68 4.43 3.43
N CYS A 21 0.62 3.87 3.99
CA CYS A 21 -0.20 4.59 4.94
C CYS A 21 0.53 4.78 6.28
N ASP A 22 -0.06 5.56 7.18
CA ASP A 22 0.31 5.56 8.59
C ASP A 22 -0.48 4.50 9.38
N SER A 23 -0.16 4.35 10.67
CA SER A 23 -0.83 3.39 11.56
C SER A 23 -2.28 3.76 11.87
N SER A 24 -2.76 4.94 11.46
CA SER A 24 -4.09 5.49 11.75
C SER A 24 -5.03 5.51 10.53
N ARG A 25 -4.63 4.87 9.41
CA ARG A 25 -5.29 4.93 8.07
C ARG A 25 -6.82 4.77 8.05
N PHE A 26 -7.41 4.11 9.04
CA PHE A 26 -8.85 3.86 9.10
C PHE A 26 -9.55 4.56 10.27
N ASP A 27 -8.80 5.14 11.21
CA ASP A 27 -9.32 5.65 12.49
C ASP A 27 -10.36 6.74 12.25
N ALA A 28 -10.04 7.73 11.40
CA ALA A 28 -10.94 8.84 11.12
C ALA A 28 -12.31 8.41 10.54
N ILE A 29 -12.36 7.30 9.79
CA ILE A 29 -13.62 6.79 9.21
C ILE A 29 -14.44 6.11 10.30
N ILE A 30 -13.78 5.30 11.12
CA ILE A 30 -14.40 4.56 12.23
C ILE A 30 -14.93 5.55 13.29
N GLU A 31 -14.14 6.54 13.67
CA GLU A 31 -14.50 7.57 14.65
C GLU A 31 -15.72 8.38 14.19
N LYS A 32 -15.79 8.72 12.90
CA LYS A 32 -16.92 9.46 12.33
C LYS A 32 -18.19 8.62 12.17
N LYS A 33 -18.12 7.29 12.37
CA LYS A 33 -19.26 6.36 12.28
C LYS A 33 -20.04 6.50 10.97
N ILE A 34 -19.35 6.78 9.87
CA ILE A 34 -19.96 6.86 8.54
C ILE A 34 -19.97 5.46 7.89
N PRO A 35 -20.90 5.17 6.97
CA PRO A 35 -20.90 3.89 6.26
C PRO A 35 -19.57 3.67 5.53
N LEU A 36 -18.94 2.51 5.74
CA LEU A 36 -17.68 2.10 5.12
C LEU A 36 -17.87 0.71 4.49
N VAL A 37 -17.49 0.59 3.22
CA VAL A 37 -17.28 -0.70 2.56
C VAL A 37 -15.81 -0.75 2.15
N LEU A 38 -15.12 -1.82 2.55
CA LEU A 38 -13.69 -2.00 2.34
C LEU A 38 -13.43 -3.22 1.46
N SER A 39 -12.44 -3.11 0.58
CA SER A 39 -11.93 -4.20 -0.26
C SER A 39 -10.40 -4.32 -0.16
N ILE A 40 -9.81 -5.23 -0.93
CA ILE A 40 -8.38 -5.60 -0.92
C ILE A 40 -7.69 -5.30 -2.26
N GLY A 41 -8.14 -4.25 -2.96
CA GLY A 41 -7.59 -3.89 -4.26
C GLY A 41 -6.09 -3.57 -4.19
N ALA A 42 -5.33 -4.15 -5.13
CA ALA A 42 -3.87 -4.01 -5.27
C ALA A 42 -3.07 -4.39 -4.00
N LEU A 43 -3.62 -5.23 -3.12
CA LEU A 43 -2.92 -5.71 -1.92
C LEU A 43 -1.87 -6.80 -2.25
N ASP A 44 -1.74 -7.17 -3.52
CA ASP A 44 -0.77 -8.13 -4.06
C ASP A 44 0.59 -7.50 -4.43
N MET A 45 0.70 -6.17 -4.34
CA MET A 45 1.91 -5.41 -4.68
C MET A 45 2.37 -4.50 -3.54
N VAL A 46 3.66 -4.17 -3.56
CA VAL A 46 4.29 -3.16 -2.70
C VAL A 46 5.04 -2.20 -3.62
N ASN A 47 4.87 -0.90 -3.42
CA ASN A 47 5.48 0.10 -4.27
C ASN A 47 6.92 0.38 -3.82
N PHE A 48 7.82 0.39 -4.80
CA PHE A 48 9.17 0.91 -4.66
C PHE A 48 9.41 1.94 -5.76
N GLY A 49 10.55 2.64 -5.69
CA GLY A 49 11.04 3.48 -6.78
C GLY A 49 11.82 2.66 -7.82
N PRO A 50 12.84 3.27 -8.46
CA PRO A 50 13.58 2.59 -9.51
C PRO A 50 14.24 1.34 -8.96
N LYS A 51 14.47 0.33 -9.80
CA LYS A 51 15.01 -0.98 -9.37
C LYS A 51 16.28 -0.86 -8.50
N VAL A 52 17.13 0.13 -8.77
CA VAL A 52 18.37 0.39 -8.00
C VAL A 52 18.14 0.88 -6.57
N THR A 53 16.95 1.37 -6.25
CA THR A 53 16.56 1.84 -4.91
C THR A 53 15.89 0.76 -4.07
N ILE A 54 15.55 -0.39 -4.67
CA ILE A 54 14.90 -1.48 -3.96
C ILE A 54 15.86 -2.02 -2.90
N PRO A 55 15.45 -2.11 -1.61
CA PRO A 55 16.29 -2.66 -0.56
C PRO A 55 16.82 -4.05 -0.92
N ALA A 56 18.10 -4.31 -0.64
CA ALA A 56 18.77 -5.56 -1.05
C ALA A 56 18.09 -6.84 -0.52
N CYS A 57 17.37 -6.77 0.60
CA CYS A 57 16.58 -7.89 1.12
C CYS A 57 15.42 -8.30 0.20
N PHE A 58 14.99 -7.45 -0.74
CA PHE A 58 13.91 -7.71 -1.68
C PHE A 58 14.38 -8.00 -3.12
N ASP A 59 15.69 -7.94 -3.41
CA ASP A 59 16.23 -8.08 -4.77
C ASP A 59 15.91 -9.44 -5.43
N LYS A 60 15.68 -10.48 -4.63
CA LYS A 60 15.28 -11.82 -5.11
C LYS A 60 13.75 -12.02 -5.23
N ARG A 61 12.94 -11.00 -4.97
CA ARG A 61 11.48 -11.08 -5.09
C ARG A 61 11.05 -10.93 -6.54
N LYS A 62 9.76 -11.18 -6.82
CA LYS A 62 9.17 -10.94 -8.13
C LYS A 62 8.95 -9.44 -8.29
N ILE A 63 9.86 -8.77 -9.01
CA ILE A 63 9.77 -7.34 -9.31
C ILE A 63 9.12 -7.13 -10.68
N HIS A 64 8.13 -6.24 -10.73
CA HIS A 64 7.54 -5.76 -11.97
C HIS A 64 7.97 -4.30 -12.19
N MET A 65 8.66 -4.04 -13.30
CA MET A 65 9.04 -2.67 -13.68
C MET A 65 7.86 -2.01 -14.39
N HIS A 66 7.11 -1.20 -13.65
CA HIS A 66 5.99 -0.44 -14.21
C HIS A 66 6.48 0.70 -15.12
N ASN A 67 7.52 1.41 -14.70
CA ASN A 67 8.19 2.49 -15.42
C ASN A 67 9.65 2.64 -14.93
N ASP A 68 10.32 3.71 -15.36
CA ASP A 68 11.73 4.00 -15.02
C ASP A 68 11.90 4.81 -13.72
N GLN A 69 10.79 5.18 -13.06
CA GLN A 69 10.79 5.96 -11.82
C GLN A 69 10.78 5.08 -10.58
#